data_AF-A0A3D2AW88-F1
#
_entry.id   AF-A0A3D2AW88-F1
#
_cell.length_a   1.000
_cell.length_b   1.000
_cell.length_c   1.000
_cell.angle_alpha   90.00
_cell.angle_beta   90.00
_cell.angle_gamma   90.00
#
_symmetry.space_group_name_H-M   'P 1'
#
loop_
_entity.id
_entity.type
_entity.pdbx_description
1 polymer ?
#
loop_
_entity_poly.entity_id
_entity_poly.type
_entity_poly.pdbx_seq_one_letter_code
_entity_poly.pdbx_strand_id
1 'polypeptide(L)' 'MKYLVTHEILYRLTVDARNEKEAIDLAENVPYLEWDNEILIREEIVPLGESPINPNPAS' A
#
# COMPACT_ATOMS: atom_id res chain seq x y z
N MET A 1 -19.51 -14.02 9.33
CA MET A 1 -18.81 -13.93 8.02
C MET A 1 -17.49 -13.20 8.25
N LYS A 2 -16.41 -13.59 7.56
CA LYS A 2 -15.09 -12.96 7.68
C LYS A 2 -14.74 -12.28 6.35
N TYR A 3 -14.17 -11.08 6.43
CA TYR A 3 -13.74 -10.31 5.26
C TYR A 3 -12.26 -9.99 5.39
N LEU A 4 -11.52 -10.14 4.30
CA LEU A 4 -10.22 -9.50 4.16
C LEU A 4 -10.47 -8.07 3.67
N VAL A 5 -9.91 -7.09 4.37
CA VAL A 5 -9.91 -5.68 3.97
C VAL A 5 -8.47 -5.23 3.92
N THR A 6 -8.00 -4.88 2.72
CA THR A 6 -6.63 -4.41 2.49
C THR A 6 -6.63 -2.88 2.41
N HIS A 7 -5.69 -2.24 3.11
CA HIS A 7 -5.41 -0.80 2.97
C HIS A 7 -3.94 -0.63 2.61
N GLU A 8 -3.64 0.13 1.56
CA GLU A 8 -2.28 0.44 1.13
C GLU A 8 -1.97 1.90 1.48
N ILE A 9 -0.85 2.13 2.18
CA ILE A 9 -0.38 3.48 2.53
C ILE A 9 0.91 3.73 1.78
N LEU A 10 0.92 4.78 0.97
CA LEU A 10 2.12 5.21 0.25
C LEU A 10 2.77 6.36 1.02
N TYR A 11 4.04 6.19 1.37
CA TYR A 11 4.85 7.24 1.98
C TYR A 11 5.74 7.88 0.92
N ARG A 12 5.81 9.21 0.91
CA ARG A 12 6.68 9.99 0.04
C ARG A 12 7.46 11.01 0.87
N LEU A 13 8.71 11.23 0.50
CA LEU A 13 9.55 12.27 1.09
C LEU A 13 10.20 13.07 -0.02
N THR A 14 10.17 14.39 0.11
CA THR A 14 10.91 15.30 -0.74
C THR A 14 12.09 15.83 0.06
N VAL A 15 13.31 15.60 -0.43
CA VAL A 15 14.55 16.10 0.19
C VAL A 15 15.28 17.03 -0.77
N ASP A 16 15.90 18.07 -0.24
CA ASP A 16 16.80 18.94 -0.99
C ASP A 16 18.23 18.42 -0.84
N ALA A 17 18.83 17.96 -1.94
CA ALA A 17 20.13 17.32 -1.96
C ALA A 17 20.91 17.74 -3.21
N ARG A 18 22.24 17.78 -3.11
CA ARG A 18 23.12 18.21 -4.22
C ARG A 18 23.35 17.11 -5.24
N ASN A 19 23.07 15.86 -4.87
CA ASN A 19 23.21 14.68 -5.71
C ASN A 19 22.33 13.52 -5.18
N GLU A 20 22.18 12.47 -5.99
CA GLU A 20 21.36 11.29 -5.69
C GLU A 20 21.81 10.56 -4.42
N LYS A 21 23.12 10.41 -4.20
CA LYS A 21 23.64 9.71 -3.02
C LYS A 21 23.27 10.46 -1.74
N GLU A 22 23.45 11.78 -1.72
CA GLU A 22 23.06 12.63 -0.60
C GLU A 22 21.55 12.60 -0.36
N ALA A 23 20.74 12.51 -1.43
CA ALA A 23 19.28 12.38 -1.30
C ALA A 23 18.89 11.07 -0.59
N ILE A 24 19.53 9.95 -0.94
CA ILE A 24 19.29 8.64 -0.31
C ILE A 24 19.72 8.68 1.16
N ASP A 25 20.94 9.18 1.43
CA ASP A 25 21.45 9.30 2.80
C ASP A 25 20.53 10.17 3.66
N LEU A 26 20.02 11.28 3.14
CA LEU A 26 19.04 12.13 3.85
C LEU A 26 17.72 11.41 4.09
N ALA A 27 17.20 10.70 3.08
CA ALA A 27 15.93 9.98 3.21
C ALA A 27 15.99 8.87 4.26
N GLU A 28 17.10 8.14 4.38
CA GLU A 28 17.29 7.09 5.40
C GLU A 28 17.32 7.65 6.83
N ASN A 29 17.71 8.92 6.99
CA ASN A 29 17.81 9.57 8.29
C ASN A 29 16.52 10.29 8.73
N VAL A 30 15.53 10.46 7.82
CA VAL A 30 14.25 11.11 8.14
C VAL A 30 13.25 10.06 8.64
N PRO A 31 12.73 10.18 9.88
CA PRO A 31 11.72 9.27 10.39
C PRO A 31 10.47 9.21 9.49
N TYR A 32 9.92 8.00 9.28
CA TYR A 32 8.72 7.80 8.46
C TYR A 32 7.49 8.64 8.87
N LEU A 33 7.44 9.11 10.12
CA LEU A 33 6.37 9.99 10.62
C LEU A 33 6.42 11.39 10.01
N GLU A 34 7.58 11.80 9.50
CA GLU A 34 7.81 13.09 8.84
C GLU A 34 7.61 13.02 7.33
N TRP A 35 7.35 11.82 6.78
CA TRP A 35 7.05 11.62 5.37
C TRP A 35 5.59 11.95 5.11
N ASP A 36 5.33 12.58 3.97
CA ASP A 36 3.96 12.77 3.50
C ASP A 36 3.34 11.40 3.21
N ASN A 37 2.17 11.14 3.78
CA ASN A 37 1.43 9.92 3.55
C ASN A 37 0.22 10.20 2.67
N GLU A 38 0.11 9.44 1.58
CA GLU A 38 -1.08 9.41 0.76
C GLU A 38 -1.78 8.07 1.00
N ILE A 39 -3.02 8.12 1.48
CA ILE A 39 -3.84 6.92 1.64
C ILE A 39 -4.40 6.57 0.26
N LEU A 40 -3.85 5.52 -0.35
CA LEU A 40 -4.43 4.92 -1.54
C LEU A 40 -5.42 3.85 -1.09
N ILE A 41 -6.69 4.24 -1.01
CA ILE A 41 -7.74 3.31 -0.63
C ILE A 41 -8.02 2.40 -1.83
N ARG A 42 -7.41 1.22 -1.84
CA ARG A 42 -7.82 0.11 -2.68
C ARG A 42 -8.66 -0.86 -1.85
N GLU A 43 -9.97 -0.64 -1.84
CA GLU A 43 -10.90 -1.52 -1.13
C GLU A 43 -11.04 -2.85 -1.86
N GLU A 44 -10.26 -3.84 -1.44
CA GLU A 44 -10.50 -5.23 -1.81
C GLU A 44 -11.21 -5.92 -0.63
N ILE A 45 -12.50 -6.22 -0.83
CA ILE A 45 -13.33 -6.93 0.14
C ILE A 45 -13.46 -8.36 -0.35
N VAL A 46 -12.69 -9.27 0.23
CA VAL A 46 -12.77 -10.70 -0.11
C VAL A 46 -13.52 -11.44 1.00
N PRO A 47 -14.68 -12.06 0.71
CA PRO A 47 -15.34 -12.94 1.67
C PRO A 47 -14.50 -14.19 1.86
N LEU A 48 -13.99 -14.40 3.07
CA LEU A 48 -13.24 -15.61 3.42
C LEU A 48 -14.24 -16.67 3.91
N GLY A 49 -14.64 -17.58 3.03
CA GLY A 49 -15.45 -18.75 3.38
C GLY A 49 -16.60 -19.10 2.43
N GLU A 50 -16.85 -18.32 1.38
CA GLU A 50 -17.62 -18.82 0.25
C GLU A 50 -16.64 -19.55 -0.67
N SER A 51 -16.80 -20.87 -0.82
CA SER A 51 -16.25 -21.55 -2.00
C SER A 51 -16.60 -20.71 -3.22
N PRO A 52 -15.71 -20.55 -4.21
CA PRO A 52 -16.15 -20.03 -5.49
C PRO A 52 -17.27 -20.96 -5.96
N ILE A 53 -18.53 -20.52 -5.83
CA ILE A 53 -19.60 -21.10 -6.62
C ILE A 53 -19.20 -20.67 -8.01
N ASN A 54 -18.47 -21.57 -8.68
CA ASN A 54 -18.25 -21.50 -10.10
C ASN A 54 -19.63 -21.20 -10.71
N PRO A 55 -19.86 -20.04 -11.33
CA PRO A 55 -21.17 -19.73 -11.89
C PRO A 55 -21.54 -20.68 -13.04
N ASN A 56 -20.63 -21.56 -13.46
CA ASN A 56 -20.86 -22.45 -14.56
C ASN A 56 -20.23 -23.86 -14.36
N PRO A 57 -21.00 -24.85 -13.87
CA PRO A 57 -20.63 -26.25 -13.95
C PRO A 57 -20.91 -26.87 -15.35
N ALA A 58 -21.41 -26.11 -16.33
CA ALA A 58 -21.67 -26.62 -17.68
C ALA A 58 -21.61 -25.52 -18.77
N SER A 59 -20.43 -25.25 -19.33
CA SER A 59 -20.28 -24.82 -20.74
C SER A 59 -18.93 -25.27 -21.27
#